data_AF-A0AAU2Z779-F1
#
_entry.id   AF-A0AAU2Z779-F1
#
_cell.length_a   1.000
_cell.length_b   1.000
_cell.length_c   1.000
_cell.angle_alpha   90.00
_cell.angle_beta   90.00
_cell.angle_gamma   90.00
#
_symmetry.space_group_name_H-M   'P 1'
#
loop_
_entity.id
_entity.type
_entity.pdbx_description
1 polymer ?
#
loop_
_entity_poly.entity_id
_entity_poly.type
_entity_poly.pdbx_seq_one_letter_code
_entity_poly.pdbx_strand_id
1 'polypeptide(L)' 'MPDYPAWAVEGGTVRWFASPDVLLRVDAGDWLWALGRTAPALDAVRELLSGDWINRPS' A
#
# COMPACT_ATOMS: atom_id res chain seq x y z
N MET A 1 -14.93 -24.02 -3.27
CA MET A 1 -14.68 -22.65 -3.76
C MET A 1 -13.25 -22.28 -3.37
N PRO A 2 -12.47 -21.56 -4.20
CA PRO A 2 -11.08 -21.24 -3.87
C PRO A 2 -11.00 -20.41 -2.59
N ASP A 3 -9.95 -20.65 -1.78
CA ASP A 3 -9.68 -19.90 -0.56
C ASP A 3 -9.11 -18.53 -0.94
N TYR A 4 -9.96 -17.51 -0.91
CA TYR A 4 -9.56 -16.15 -1.23
C TYR A 4 -9.08 -15.44 0.06
N PRO A 5 -8.00 -14.65 -0.01
CA PRO A 5 -7.52 -13.89 1.15
C PRO A 5 -8.62 -12.98 1.73
N ALA A 6 -8.58 -12.71 3.04
CA ALA A 6 -9.59 -11.94 3.76
C ALA A 6 -9.86 -10.51 3.23
N TRP A 7 -8.96 -9.94 2.42
CA TRP A 7 -9.17 -8.65 1.75
C TRP A 7 -10.03 -8.73 0.47
N ALA A 8 -10.29 -9.95 -0.03
CA ALA A 8 -11.16 -10.22 -1.18
C ALA A 8 -12.61 -10.54 -0.77
N VAL A 9 -12.94 -10.37 0.51
CA VAL A 9 -14.28 -10.61 1.08
C VAL A 9 -15.20 -9.43 0.72
N GLU A 10 -16.46 -9.71 0.40
CA GLU A 10 -17.46 -8.68 0.08
C GLU A 10 -17.50 -7.59 1.16
N GLY A 11 -17.27 -6.34 0.76
CA GLY A 11 -17.28 -5.16 1.64
C GLY A 11 -15.90 -4.50 1.84
N GLY A 12 -14.80 -5.20 1.58
CA GLY A 12 -13.46 -4.64 1.62
C GLY A 12 -13.17 -3.82 0.37
N THR A 13 -13.39 -2.50 0.41
CA THR A 13 -13.04 -1.66 -0.75
C THR A 13 -11.52 -1.57 -0.89
N VAL A 14 -10.98 -2.18 -1.95
CA VAL A 14 -9.60 -1.99 -2.37
C VAL A 14 -9.53 -0.76 -3.27
N ARG A 15 -8.68 0.20 -2.92
CA ARG A 15 -8.47 1.42 -3.72
C ARG A 15 -7.02 1.52 -4.16
N TRP A 16 -6.84 1.82 -5.45
CA TRP A 16 -5.52 2.00 -6.05
C TRP A 16 -5.28 3.47 -6.41
N PHE A 17 -4.06 3.95 -6.20
CA PHE A 17 -3.59 5.25 -6.68
C PHE A 17 -2.26 5.07 -7.39
N ALA A 18 -2.12 5.66 -8.58
CA ALA A 18 -0.92 5.51 -9.38
C ALA A 18 -0.31 6.89 -9.71
N SER A 19 1.00 6.95 -9.65
CA SER A 19 1.84 8.02 -10.16
C SER A 19 2.98 7.40 -10.99
N PRO A 20 3.80 8.17 -11.71
CA PRO A 20 4.89 7.61 -12.51
C PRO A 20 5.86 6.72 -11.73
N ASP A 21 6.14 7.05 -10.47
CA ASP A 21 7.17 6.40 -9.65
C ASP A 21 6.62 5.57 -8.48
N VAL A 22 5.33 5.67 -8.17
CA VAL A 22 4.72 5.01 -7.01
C VAL A 22 3.34 4.47 -7.35
N LEU A 23 3.07 3.25 -6.91
CA LEU A 23 1.74 2.64 -6.83
C LEU A 23 1.34 2.44 -5.36
N LEU A 24 0.18 2.95 -4.99
CA LEU A 24 -0.42 2.77 -3.66
C LEU A 24 -1.66 1.89 -3.75
N ARG A 25 -1.84 1.05 -2.73
CA ARG A 25 -3.03 0.22 -2.53
C ARG A 25 -3.53 0.40 -1.10
N VAL A 26 -4.79 0.78 -0.95
CA VAL A 26 -5.47 0.86 0.33
C VAL A 26 -6.43 -0.31 0.42
N ASP A 27 -6.26 -1.16 1.44
CA ASP A 27 -7.16 -2.27 1.74
C ASP A 27 -8.03 -1.91 2.95
N ALA A 28 -9.35 -2.02 2.78
CA ALA A 28 -10.36 -1.81 3.83
C ALA A 28 -10.28 -0.44 4.55
N GLY A 29 -9.52 0.52 4.04
CA GLY A 29 -9.29 1.83 4.66
C GLY A 29 -8.20 1.85 5.74
N ASP A 30 -7.72 0.69 6.18
CA ASP A 30 -6.81 0.56 7.33
C ASP A 30 -5.37 0.21 6.93
N TRP A 31 -5.17 -0.48 5.81
CA TRP A 31 -3.85 -0.94 5.38
C TRP A 31 -3.39 -0.23 4.12
N LEU A 32 -2.19 0.34 4.18
CA LEU A 32 -1.54 0.97 3.03
C LEU A 32 -0.34 0.13 2.57
N TRP A 33 -0.36 -0.25 1.30
CA TRP A 33 0.78 -0.81 0.60
C TRP A 33 1.35 0.23 -0.37
N ALA A 34 2.68 0.31 -0.44
CA ALA A 34 3.38 1.18 -1.37
C ALA A 34 4.44 0.40 -2.15
N LEU A 35 4.42 0.56 -3.48
CA LEU A 35 5.42 0.04 -4.39
C LEU A 35 6.07 1.21 -5.12
N GLY A 36 7.34 1.49 -4.79
CA GLY A 36 8.15 2.49 -5.47
C GLY A 36 8.95 1.87 -6.61
N ARG A 37 9.10 2.61 -7.72
CA ARG A 37 9.99 2.26 -8.83
C ARG A 37 11.46 2.30 -8.41
N THR A 38 11.78 3.15 -7.44
CA THR A 38 13.13 3.32 -6.86
C THR A 38 13.01 3.43 -5.34
N ALA A 39 14.12 3.18 -4.63
CA ALA A 39 14.15 3.37 -3.18
C ALA A 39 13.84 4.81 -2.75
N PRO A 40 14.40 5.87 -3.38
CA PRO A 40 14.05 7.25 -3.05
C PRO A 40 12.56 7.58 -3.25
N ALA A 41 11.92 7.00 -4.27
CA ALA A 41 10.48 7.20 -4.50
C ALA A 41 9.64 6.60 -3.36
N LEU A 42 10.04 5.44 -2.85
CA LEU A 42 9.38 4.81 -1.70
C LEU A 42 9.64 5.58 -0.39
N ASP A 43 10.85 6.12 -0.22
CA ASP A 43 11.20 6.91 0.96
C ASP A 43 10.43 8.24 1.00
N ALA A 44 10.25 8.91 -0.14
CA ALA A 44 9.42 10.12 -0.23
C ALA A 44 7.96 9.85 0.20
N VAL A 45 7.41 8.67 -0.12
CA VAL A 45 6.06 8.27 0.34
C VAL A 45 6.03 8.13 1.86
N ARG A 46 7.07 7.53 2.45
CA ARG A 46 7.17 7.32 3.91
C ARG A 46 7.35 8.63 4.68
N GLU A 47 7.98 9.62 4.06
CA GLU A 47 8.10 10.97 4.61
C GLU A 47 6.77 11.73 4.53
N LEU A 48 6.04 11.58 3.42
CA LEU A 48 4.77 12.28 3.19
C LEU A 48 3.62 11.69 4.02
N LEU A 49 3.55 10.37 4.13
CA LEU A 49 2.48 9.66 4.81
C LEU A 49 2.97 9.19 6.18
N SER A 50 2.46 9.87 7.21
CA SER A 50 2.69 9.46 8.60
C SER A 50 2.14 8.07 8.87
N GLY A 51 2.90 7.26 9.61
CA GLY A 51 2.49 5.92 10.00
C GLY A 51 3.68 5.01 10.28
N ASP A 52 3.41 3.89 10.93
CA ASP A 52 4.39 2.85 11.19
C ASP A 52 4.54 1.95 9.97
N TRP A 53 5.73 1.98 9.37
CA TRP A 53 6.05 1.20 8.18
C TRP A 53 6.74 -0.10 8.58
N ILE A 54 6.08 -1.24 8.34
CA ILE A 54 6.53 -2.58 8.75
C ILE A 54 7.89 -2.98 8.10
N ASN A 55 8.25 -2.39 6.95
CA ASN A 55 9.45 -2.73 6.17
C ASN A 55 10.40 -1.52 5.96
N ARG A 56 10.54 -0.65 6.96
CA ARG A 56 11.51 0.46 6.86
C ARG A 56 12.94 -0.11 7.03
N PRO A 57 13.87 0.10 6.08
CA PRO A 57 15.26 -0.27 6.30
C PRO A 57 15.80 0.52 7.50
N SER A 58 16.48 -0.19 8.41
CA SER A 58 17.13 0.35 9.61
C SER A 58 18.34 1.20 9.28
#